data_AF-A0A974AT49-F1
#
_entry.id   AF-A0A974AT49-F1
#
_cell.length_a   1.000
_cell.length_b   1.000
_cell.length_c   1.000
_cell.angle_alpha   90.00
_cell.angle_beta   90.00
_cell.angle_gamma   90.00
#
_symmetry.space_group_name_H-M   'P 1'
#
loop_
_entity.id
_entity.type
_entity.pdbx_description
1 polymer ?
#
loop_
_entity_poly.entity_id
_entity_poly.type
_entity_poly.pdbx_seq_one_letter_code
_entity_poly.pdbx_strand_id
1 'polypeptide(L)'
;MELVATTVVSETAVHARFSDQSDLVAATHWFEFEIPLADLDIVAFRTTHPRKSEARFINAAKLAALRHLYKMIGAEIVRLQGEIRSDG
;
A
#
# COMPACT_ATOMS: atom_id res chain seq x y z
N MET A 1 9.70 16.93 1.27
CA MET A 1 8.30 16.75 1.70
C MET A 1 8.21 15.35 2.28
N GLU A 2 7.93 15.21 3.57
CA GLU A 2 7.75 13.90 4.20
C GLU A 2 6.29 13.48 3.98
N LEU A 3 6.07 12.39 3.24
CA LEU A 3 4.74 11.83 3.06
C LEU A 3 4.40 10.96 4.27
N VAL A 4 3.29 11.26 4.94
CA VAL A 4 2.79 10.45 6.05
C VAL A 4 1.95 9.31 5.49
N ALA A 5 2.35 8.08 5.74
CA ALA A 5 1.66 6.89 5.28
C ALA A 5 0.78 6.30 6.39
N THR A 6 -0.51 6.16 6.13
CA THR A 6 -1.41 5.35 6.97
C THR A 6 -1.84 4.11 6.21
N THR A 7 -1.80 2.96 6.89
CA THR A 7 -2.23 1.67 6.33
C THR A 7 -3.23 1.00 7.25
N VAL A 8 -4.43 0.74 6.73
CA VAL A 8 -5.52 0.07 7.45
C VAL A 8 -5.90 -1.19 6.68
N VAL A 9 -6.16 -2.28 7.39
CA VAL A 9 -6.60 -3.55 6.78
C VAL A 9 -8.07 -3.71 7.13
N SER A 10 -8.93 -3.76 6.10
CA SER A 10 -10.34 -4.13 6.24
C SER A 10 -10.50 -5.65 5.99
N GLU A 11 -11.74 -6.13 5.97
CA GLU A 11 -12.04 -7.53 5.68
C GLU A 11 -11.57 -7.96 4.28
N THR A 12 -11.57 -7.06 3.31
CA THR A 12 -11.35 -7.39 1.89
C THR A 12 -10.19 -6.65 1.24
N ALA A 13 -9.64 -5.60 1.87
CA ALA A 13 -8.60 -4.77 1.25
C ALA A 13 -7.61 -4.18 2.26
N VAL A 14 -6.45 -3.75 1.76
CA VAL A 14 -5.55 -2.84 2.45
C VAL A 14 -5.74 -1.44 1.87
N HIS A 15 -6.05 -0.49 2.75
CA HIS A 15 -6.20 0.93 2.45
C HIS A 15 -4.92 1.64 2.81
N ALA A 16 -4.26 2.25 1.83
CA ALA A 16 -3.04 3.03 2.00
C ALA A 16 -3.28 4.49 1.60
N ARG A 17 -3.08 5.42 2.53
CA ARG A 17 -3.15 6.86 2.24
C ARG A 17 -1.79 7.50 2.48
N PHE A 18 -1.38 8.35 1.55
CA PHE A 18 -0.18 9.18 1.65
C PHE A 18 -0.59 10.64 1.59
N SER A 19 -0.21 11.42 2.60
CA SER A 19 -0.55 12.84 2.71
C SER A 19 0.67 13.70 2.99
N ASP A 20 0.57 14.98 2.64
CA ASP A 20 1.55 16.02 2.94
C ASP A 20 1.63 16.38 4.44
N GLN A 21 0.61 16.01 5.22
CA GLN A 21 0.53 16.25 6.67
C GLN A 21 0.03 15.02 7.42
N SER A 22 0.43 14.90 8.69
CA SER A 22 -0.04 13.83 9.58
C SER A 22 -1.47 14.05 10.08
N ASP A 23 -1.85 15.30 10.29
CA ASP A 23 -3.23 15.67 10.57
C ASP A 23 -4.00 15.69 9.25
N LEU A 24 -4.94 14.74 9.11
CA LEU A 24 -5.74 14.60 7.91
C LEU A 24 -6.67 15.80 7.67
N VAL A 25 -7.05 16.52 8.71
CA VAL A 25 -7.91 17.72 8.57
C VAL A 25 -7.11 18.88 7.99
N ALA A 26 -5.80 18.92 8.26
CA ALA A 26 -4.90 19.95 7.77
C ALA A 26 -4.22 19.60 6.44
N ALA A 27 -4.25 18.32 6.02
CA ALA A 27 -3.67 17.86 4.77
C ALA A 27 -4.26 18.58 3.56
N THR A 28 -3.40 19.08 2.67
CA THR A 28 -3.83 19.79 1.46
C THR A 28 -3.68 18.93 0.21
N HIS A 29 -2.79 17.93 0.27
CA HIS A 29 -2.54 17.01 -0.82
C HIS A 29 -2.46 15.59 -0.28
N TRP A 30 -3.22 14.69 -0.88
CA TRP A 30 -3.15 13.28 -0.57
C TRP A 30 -3.51 12.42 -1.78
N PHE A 31 -3.08 11.17 -1.73
CA PHE A 31 -3.54 10.12 -2.63
C PHE A 31 -3.80 8.85 -1.83
N GLU A 32 -4.73 8.05 -2.33
CA GLU A 32 -5.24 6.86 -1.68
C GLU A 32 -5.18 5.68 -2.63
N PHE A 33 -4.83 4.52 -2.07
CA PHE A 33 -4.89 3.24 -2.75
C PHE A 33 -5.73 2.28 -1.92
N GLU A 34 -6.68 1.66 -2.59
CA GLU A 34 -7.34 0.45 -2.11
C GLU A 34 -6.73 -0.73 -2.85
N ILE A 35 -6.19 -1.69 -2.09
CA ILE A 35 -5.52 -2.87 -2.65
C ILE A 35 -6.28 -4.11 -2.16
N PRO A 36 -7.04 -4.78 -3.04
CA PRO A 36 -7.77 -5.99 -2.66
C PRO A 36 -6.84 -7.05 -2.07
N LEU A 37 -7.24 -7.70 -0.97
CA LEU A 37 -6.44 -8.76 -0.35
C LEU A 37 -6.22 -9.96 -1.30
N ALA A 38 -7.14 -10.16 -2.25
CA ALA A 38 -7.04 -11.19 -3.27
C ALA A 38 -5.86 -10.97 -4.25
N ASP A 39 -5.42 -9.73 -4.42
CA ASP A 39 -4.30 -9.36 -5.31
C ASP A 39 -2.94 -9.38 -4.59
N LEU A 40 -2.95 -9.68 -3.29
CA LEU A 40 -1.76 -9.69 -2.45
C LEU A 40 -1.23 -11.10 -2.26
N ASP A 41 0.06 -11.26 -2.53
CA ASP A 41 0.82 -12.45 -2.14
C ASP A 41 1.11 -12.40 -0.63
N ILE A 42 0.13 -12.83 0.17
CA ILE A 42 0.22 -12.92 1.61
C ILE A 42 0.59 -14.36 1.96
N VAL A 43 1.83 -14.56 2.42
CA VAL A 43 2.26 -15.87 2.94
C VAL A 43 1.42 -16.22 4.17
N ALA A 44 0.49 -17.16 4.01
CA ALA A 44 -0.40 -17.59 5.09
C ALA A 44 0.41 -18.30 6.18
N PHE A 45 0.42 -17.74 7.39
CA PHE A 45 1.08 -18.35 8.53
C PHE A 45 0.16 -19.41 9.16
N ARG A 46 0.55 -20.69 9.09
CA ARG A 46 -0.05 -21.74 9.92
C ARG A 46 0.35 -21.51 11.38
N THR A 47 -0.49 -20.82 12.16
CA THR A 47 -0.24 -20.65 13.61
C THR A 47 -1.44 -21.10 14.43
N THR A 48 -1.17 -21.80 15.52
CA THR A 48 -2.13 -22.45 16.43
C THR A 48 -2.84 -21.51 17.42
N HIS A 49 -2.59 -20.19 17.38
CA HIS A 49 -3.16 -19.22 18.34
C HIS A 49 -3.92 -18.06 17.67
N PRO A 50 -5.25 -17.92 17.87
CA PRO A 50 -6.12 -17.01 17.11
C PRO A 50 -5.77 -15.51 17.16
N ARG A 51 -5.39 -14.99 18.34
CA ARG A 51 -5.04 -13.56 18.48
C ARG A 51 -3.68 -13.20 17.90
N LYS A 52 -2.72 -14.15 17.98
CA LYS A 52 -1.39 -13.96 17.39
C LYS A 52 -1.45 -14.13 15.87
N SER A 53 -2.40 -14.91 15.34
CA SER A 53 -2.61 -15.01 13.89
C SER A 53 -3.16 -13.72 13.29
N GLU A 54 -4.08 -13.03 13.96
CA GLU A 54 -4.69 -11.80 13.43
C GLU A 54 -3.69 -10.64 13.29
N ALA A 55 -2.98 -10.28 14.37
CA ALA A 55 -1.98 -9.21 14.30
C ALA A 55 -0.84 -9.53 13.31
N ARG A 56 -0.45 -10.80 13.20
CA ARG A 56 0.53 -11.25 12.20
C ARG A 56 -0.01 -11.14 10.78
N PHE A 57 -1.26 -11.53 10.56
CA PHE A 57 -1.93 -11.39 9.27
C PHE A 57 -2.00 -9.92 8.86
N ILE A 58 -2.44 -9.02 9.75
CA ILE A 58 -2.52 -7.58 9.48
C ILE A 58 -1.16 -7.04 9.04
N ASN A 59 -0.09 -7.37 9.76
CA ASN A 59 1.26 -6.92 9.41
C ASN A 59 1.74 -7.51 8.07
N ALA A 60 1.43 -8.78 7.80
CA ALA A 60 1.76 -9.42 6.54
C ALA A 60 1.00 -8.81 5.35
N ALA A 61 -0.29 -8.53 5.51
CA ALA A 61 -1.12 -7.85 4.52
C ALA A 61 -0.60 -6.44 4.23
N LYS A 62 -0.29 -5.65 5.28
CA LYS A 62 0.33 -4.32 5.12
C LYS A 62 1.65 -4.38 4.35
N LEU A 63 2.52 -5.33 4.68
CA LEU A 63 3.79 -5.48 3.98
C LEU A 63 3.60 -5.92 2.52
N ALA A 64 2.70 -6.86 2.25
CA ALA A 64 2.37 -7.31 0.90
C ALA A 64 1.80 -6.14 0.06
N ALA A 65 0.91 -5.34 0.63
CA ALA A 65 0.35 -4.14 0.01
C ALA A 65 1.44 -3.11 -0.34
N LEU A 66 2.34 -2.79 0.59
CA LEU A 66 3.45 -1.87 0.31
C LEU A 66 4.37 -2.38 -0.81
N ARG A 67 4.64 -3.69 -0.85
CA ARG A 67 5.41 -4.30 -1.94
C ARG A 67 4.66 -4.24 -3.28
N HIS A 68 3.36 -4.47 -3.26
CA HIS A 68 2.51 -4.36 -4.44
C HIS A 68 2.54 -2.93 -5.00
N LEU A 69 2.32 -1.92 -4.15
CA LEU A 69 2.40 -0.51 -4.53
C LEU A 69 3.78 -0.13 -5.07
N TYR A 70 4.86 -0.57 -4.41
CA TYR A 70 6.22 -0.30 -4.87
C TYR A 70 6.44 -0.81 -6.31
N LYS A 71 5.99 -2.03 -6.60
CA LYS A 71 6.11 -2.60 -7.95
C LYS A 71 5.26 -1.83 -8.97
N MET A 72 4.00 -1.56 -8.64
CA MET A 72 3.08 -0.83 -9.52
C MET A 72 3.60 0.57 -9.86
N ILE A 73 3.96 1.35 -8.83
CA ILE A 73 4.50 2.71 -8.99
C ILE A 73 5.81 2.66 -9.77
N GLY A 74 6.70 1.72 -9.47
CA GLY A 74 7.95 1.54 -10.20
C GLY A 74 7.73 1.26 -11.69
N ALA A 75 6.80 0.37 -12.03
CA ALA A 75 6.45 0.06 -13.42
C ALA A 75 5.87 1.29 -14.15
N GLU A 76 5.01 2.04 -13.47
CA GLU A 76 4.38 3.24 -14.04
C GLU A 76 5.39 4.37 -14.30
N ILE A 77 6.36 4.56 -13.39
CA ILE A 77 7.46 5.52 -13.59
C ILE A 77 8.26 5.14 -14.85
N VAL A 78 8.59 3.86 -15.04
CA VAL A 78 9.33 3.40 -16.22
C VAL A 78 8.54 3.64 -17.50
N ARG A 79 7.22 3.38 -17.48
CA ARG A 79 6.31 3.63 -18.61
C ARG A 79 6.31 5.11 -19.00
N LEU A 80 6.07 6.01 -18.03
CA LEU A 80 6.04 7.46 -18.25
C LEU A 80 7.38 8.02 -18.74
N GLN A 81 8.50 7.50 -18.22
CA GLN A 81 9.83 7.88 -18.72
C GLN A 81 10.06 7.47 -20.18
N GLY A 82 9.48 6.35 -20.62
CA GLY A 82 9.50 5.93 -22.02
C GLY A 82 8.73 6.88 -22.94
N GLU A 83 7.58 7.36 -22.49
CA GLU A 83 6.75 8.33 -23.24
C GLU A 83 7.47 9.67 -23.41
N ILE A 84 8.02 10.22 -22.32
CA ILE A 84 8.76 11.49 -22.35
C ILE A 84 9.94 11.45 -23.34
N ARG A 85 10.62 10.30 -23.46
CA ARG A 85 11.74 10.12 -24.39
C ARG A 85 11.32 9.91 -25.84
N SER A 86 10.08 9.51 -26.08
CA SER A 86 9.56 9.23 -27.43
C SER A 86 8.94 10.48 -28.06
N ASP A 87 8.53 11.45 -27.24
CA ASP A 87 7.91 12.72 -27.66
C ASP A 87 8.89 13.90 -27.80
N GLY A 88 10.20 13.68 -27.59
CA GLY A 88 11.27 14.68 -27.68
C GLY A 88 12.32 14.33 -28.73
#